data_AF-A0A9D8P8G5-F1
#
_entry.id   AF-A0A9D8P8G5-F1
#
_cell.length_a   1.000
_cell.length_b   1.000
_cell.length_c   1.000
_cell.angle_alpha   90.00
_cell.angle_beta   90.00
_cell.angle_gamma   90.00
#
_symmetry.space_group_name_H-M   'P 1'
#
loop_
_entity.id
_entity.type
_entity.pdbx_description
1 polymer ?
#
loop_
_entity_poly.entity_id
_entity_poly.type
_entity_poly.pdbx_seq_one_letter_code
_entity_poly.pdbx_strand_id
1 'polypeptide(L)'
;MNNKFALWVTAMCAEDEEEALNIQCPNVKTYLEHSHALHAPWLNGNAPHSYQWHYEHFGQLYEQVKSVDIKEVIKVGLGSACIGSPETCLKILQRMSDAGVDEALFFMQSFTTPHKAIMRSIELFAKEVRPRIKPPKQAVGGQPASHGHHG
;
A
#
# COMPACT_ATOMS: atom_id res chain seq x y z
N MET A 1 -3.53 -25.62 -4.19
CA MET A 1 -3.29 -24.31 -4.83
C MET A 1 -3.73 -23.23 -3.84
N ASN A 2 -2.94 -22.18 -3.63
CA ASN A 2 -3.35 -21.04 -2.79
C ASN A 2 -4.25 -20.13 -3.62
N ASN A 3 -5.50 -19.90 -3.17
CA ASN A 3 -6.49 -19.05 -3.86
C ASN A 3 -6.66 -17.69 -3.17
N LYS A 4 -5.74 -17.29 -2.29
CA LYS A 4 -5.80 -16.01 -1.60
C LYS A 4 -5.02 -14.93 -2.34
N PHE A 5 -5.56 -13.70 -2.34
CA PHE A 5 -4.87 -12.52 -2.83
C PHE A 5 -4.26 -11.72 -1.68
N ALA A 6 -2.94 -11.56 -1.71
CA ALA A 6 -2.18 -10.83 -0.71
C ALA A 6 -1.65 -9.51 -1.28
N LEU A 7 -1.76 -8.43 -0.52
CA LEU A 7 -1.10 -7.15 -0.82
C LEU A 7 0.05 -6.91 0.16
N TRP A 8 1.19 -6.49 -0.37
CA TRP A 8 2.24 -5.86 0.43
C TRP A 8 1.79 -4.44 0.82
N VAL A 9 1.85 -4.12 2.11
CA VAL A 9 1.34 -2.86 2.67
C VAL A 9 2.37 -2.23 3.59
N THR A 10 2.79 -1.00 3.31
CA THR A 10 3.57 -0.20 4.27
C THR A 10 2.65 0.16 5.42
N ALA A 11 2.99 -0.30 6.63
CA ALA A 11 2.07 -0.24 7.77
C ALA A 11 2.69 0.49 8.97
N MET A 12 1.90 1.36 9.61
CA MET A 12 2.21 1.96 10.91
C MET A 12 0.92 2.41 11.58
N CYS A 13 0.65 1.81 12.75
CA CYS A 13 -0.44 2.22 13.62
C CYS A 13 0.16 2.84 14.88
N ALA A 14 -0.19 4.09 15.16
CA ALA A 14 0.13 4.77 16.41
C ALA A 14 -1.17 5.16 17.14
N GLU A 15 -1.09 5.72 18.35
CA GLU A 15 -2.29 6.14 19.09
C GLU A 15 -3.02 7.27 18.36
N ASP A 16 -2.25 8.25 17.86
CA ASP A 16 -2.75 9.37 17.09
C ASP A 16 -2.20 9.41 15.65
N GLU A 17 -2.89 10.15 14.81
CA GLU A 17 -2.59 10.27 13.39
C GLU A 17 -1.22 10.92 13.13
N GLU A 18 -0.87 11.91 13.93
CA GLU A 18 0.33 12.72 13.74
C GLU A 18 1.59 11.94 14.11
N GLU A 19 1.55 11.15 15.19
CA GLU A 19 2.62 10.24 15.59
C GLU A 19 2.96 9.25 14.46
N ALA A 20 1.95 8.57 13.91
CA ALA A 20 2.16 7.60 12.83
C ALA A 20 2.80 8.24 11.59
N LEU A 21 2.33 9.43 11.21
CA LEU A 21 2.87 10.18 10.08
C LEU A 21 4.30 10.67 10.36
N ASN A 22 4.58 11.20 11.55
CA ASN A 22 5.93 11.66 11.91
C ASN A 22 6.95 10.52 11.88
N ILE A 23 6.54 9.30 12.27
CA ILE A 23 7.38 8.11 12.18
C ILE A 23 7.63 7.71 10.72
N GLN A 24 6.57 7.61 9.89
CA GLN A 24 6.69 6.98 8.57
C GLN A 24 6.93 7.91 7.39
N CYS A 25 6.55 9.18 7.45
CA CYS A 25 6.73 10.11 6.34
C CYS A 25 8.19 10.14 5.83
N PRO A 26 9.23 10.24 6.70
CA PRO A 26 10.61 10.19 6.24
C PRO A 26 10.96 8.86 5.56
N ASN A 27 10.46 7.74 6.08
CA ASN A 27 10.74 6.40 5.55
C ASN A 27 10.07 6.16 4.20
N VAL A 28 8.82 6.62 4.02
CA VAL A 28 8.12 6.54 2.73
C VAL A 28 8.79 7.44 1.69
N LYS A 29 9.20 8.66 2.06
CA LYS A 29 9.97 9.53 1.18
C LYS A 29 11.27 8.84 0.73
N THR A 30 12.00 8.28 1.67
CA THR A 30 13.25 7.57 1.41
C THR A 30 13.02 6.36 0.50
N TYR A 31 11.91 5.62 0.71
CA TYR A 31 11.51 4.53 -0.17
C TYR A 31 11.30 4.99 -1.62
N LEU A 32 10.54 6.06 -1.83
CA LEU A 32 10.24 6.61 -3.16
C LEU A 32 11.53 7.07 -3.86
N GLU A 33 12.42 7.75 -3.14
CA GLU A 33 13.72 8.19 -3.67
C GLU A 33 14.60 7.01 -4.10
N HIS A 34 14.70 5.96 -3.27
CA HIS A 34 15.47 4.77 -3.60
C HIS A 34 14.84 3.96 -4.74
N SER A 35 13.51 3.86 -4.77
CA SER A 35 12.78 3.21 -5.87
C SER A 35 13.03 3.93 -7.19
N HIS A 36 12.96 5.27 -7.19
CA HIS A 36 13.30 6.07 -8.36
C HIS A 36 14.77 5.87 -8.78
N ALA A 37 15.71 5.91 -7.83
CA ALA A 37 17.14 5.72 -8.11
C ALA A 37 17.45 4.32 -8.70
N LEU A 38 16.80 3.27 -8.18
CA LEU A 38 16.93 1.90 -8.71
C LEU A 38 16.53 1.83 -10.20
N HIS A 39 15.54 2.62 -10.60
CA HIS A 39 15.01 2.63 -11.97
C HIS A 39 15.66 3.71 -12.87
N ALA A 40 16.56 4.54 -12.35
CA ALA A 40 17.16 5.67 -13.09
C ALA A 40 17.80 5.30 -14.44
N PRO A 41 18.52 4.17 -14.61
CA PRO A 41 19.08 3.79 -15.91
C PRO A 41 18.02 3.55 -16.99
N TRP A 42 16.84 3.06 -16.59
CA TRP A 42 15.72 2.73 -17.49
C TRP A 42 14.86 3.95 -17.78
N LEU A 43 14.69 4.86 -16.83
CA LEU A 43 14.02 6.15 -17.02
C LEU A 43 14.73 7.05 -18.03
N ASN A 44 16.04 6.87 -18.21
CA ASN A 44 16.86 7.60 -19.18
C ASN A 44 16.96 6.91 -20.55
N GLY A 45 16.00 6.06 -20.90
CA GLY A 45 15.84 5.53 -22.27
C GLY A 45 16.42 4.13 -22.53
N ASN A 46 16.95 3.44 -21.51
CA ASN A 46 17.49 2.07 -21.65
C ASN A 46 16.55 0.98 -21.10
N ALA A 47 15.25 1.24 -21.01
CA ALA A 47 14.27 0.27 -20.54
C ALA A 47 14.10 -0.90 -21.54
N PRO A 48 14.02 -2.16 -21.07
CA PRO A 48 13.57 -3.27 -21.92
C PRO A 48 12.16 -2.99 -22.46
N HIS A 49 11.89 -3.38 -23.71
CA HIS A 49 10.60 -3.14 -24.38
C HIS A 49 9.39 -3.59 -23.54
N SER A 50 9.47 -4.75 -22.88
CA SER A 50 8.38 -5.28 -22.05
C SER A 50 8.02 -4.43 -20.82
N TYR A 51 8.85 -3.45 -20.47
CA TYR A 51 8.61 -2.55 -19.34
C TYR A 51 8.47 -1.07 -19.75
N GLN A 52 8.48 -0.74 -21.05
CA GLN A 52 8.36 0.65 -21.51
C GLN A 52 7.14 1.37 -20.92
N TRP A 53 5.96 0.71 -20.95
CA TRP A 53 4.75 1.28 -20.35
C TRP A 53 4.93 1.63 -18.87
N HIS A 54 5.50 0.71 -18.09
CA HIS A 54 5.71 0.94 -16.65
C HIS A 54 6.63 2.15 -16.43
N TYR A 55 7.69 2.32 -17.21
CA TYR A 55 8.66 3.40 -17.02
C TYR A 55 8.22 4.77 -17.55
N GLU A 56 7.48 4.80 -18.67
CA GLU A 56 6.87 6.03 -19.18
C GLU A 56 5.93 6.66 -18.14
N HIS A 57 5.18 5.84 -17.41
CA HIS A 57 4.20 6.31 -16.43
C HIS A 57 4.79 6.45 -15.01
N PHE A 58 5.75 5.60 -14.63
CA PHE A 58 6.39 5.67 -13.31
C PHE A 58 7.27 6.92 -13.16
N GLY A 59 8.03 7.28 -14.20
CA GLY A 59 8.81 8.53 -14.19
C GLY A 59 7.93 9.76 -14.02
N GLN A 60 6.80 9.80 -14.71
CA GLN A 60 5.80 10.88 -14.56
C GLN A 60 5.21 10.93 -13.15
N LEU A 61 4.88 9.77 -12.57
CA LEU A 61 4.38 9.71 -11.20
C LEU A 61 5.38 10.28 -10.20
N TYR A 62 6.67 9.90 -10.30
CA TYR A 62 7.70 10.43 -9.41
C TYR A 62 7.85 11.95 -9.56
N GLU A 63 7.90 12.45 -10.79
CA GLU A 63 7.98 13.89 -11.07
C GLU A 63 6.78 14.67 -10.51
N GLN A 64 5.58 14.06 -10.51
CA GLN A 64 4.38 14.66 -9.94
C GLN A 64 4.39 14.67 -8.41
N VAL A 65 4.88 13.60 -7.77
CA VAL A 65 4.78 13.45 -6.30
C VAL A 65 6.00 14.00 -5.57
N LYS A 66 7.15 14.20 -6.21
CA LYS A 66 8.39 14.65 -5.55
C LYS A 66 8.30 16.05 -4.92
N SER A 67 7.39 16.89 -5.43
CA SER A 67 7.15 18.26 -4.92
C SER A 67 5.94 18.34 -3.97
N VAL A 68 5.17 17.25 -3.85
CA VAL A 68 3.99 17.18 -2.98
C VAL A 68 4.46 16.83 -1.57
N ASP A 69 3.79 17.40 -0.56
CA ASP A 69 4.02 16.98 0.82
C ASP A 69 3.72 15.48 0.95
N ILE A 70 4.69 14.73 1.46
CA ILE A 70 4.60 13.28 1.63
C ILE A 70 3.40 12.86 2.48
N LYS A 71 2.95 13.71 3.42
CA LYS A 71 1.72 13.48 4.20
C LYS A 71 0.50 13.40 3.29
N GLU A 72 0.40 14.30 2.31
CA GLU A 72 -0.70 14.29 1.35
C GLU A 72 -0.62 13.09 0.41
N VAL A 73 0.60 12.71 -0.03
CA VAL A 73 0.84 11.50 -0.83
C VAL A 73 0.38 10.23 -0.08
N ILE A 74 0.66 10.13 1.22
CA ILE A 74 0.20 9.02 2.07
C ILE A 74 -1.33 9.03 2.21
N LYS A 75 -1.94 10.19 2.47
CA LYS A 75 -3.40 10.33 2.66
C LYS A 75 -4.20 9.96 1.42
N VAL A 76 -3.71 10.30 0.22
CA VAL A 76 -4.37 9.89 -1.03
C VAL A 76 -4.14 8.41 -1.36
N GLY A 77 -3.37 7.70 -0.52
CA GLY A 77 -3.22 6.27 -0.58
C GLY A 77 -2.29 5.86 -1.71
N LEU A 78 -1.03 6.30 -1.66
CA LEU A 78 0.06 5.61 -2.38
C LEU A 78 -0.18 4.11 -2.21
N GLY A 79 -0.49 3.39 -3.31
CA GLY A 79 -1.47 2.30 -3.44
C GLY A 79 -1.48 1.11 -2.46
N SER A 80 -0.64 1.14 -1.42
CA SER A 80 -0.58 0.17 -0.34
C SER A 80 -0.09 0.77 1.00
N ALA A 81 -0.42 2.02 1.35
CA ALA A 81 -0.07 2.59 2.66
C ALA A 81 -1.21 2.45 3.67
N CYS A 82 -0.91 1.89 4.85
CA CYS A 82 -1.78 1.81 6.02
C CYS A 82 -1.08 2.48 7.21
N ILE A 83 -1.06 3.82 7.21
CA ILE A 83 -0.35 4.64 8.18
C ILE A 83 -1.36 5.58 8.84
N GLY A 84 -1.46 5.56 10.18
CA GLY A 84 -2.33 6.47 10.93
C GLY A 84 -2.72 5.96 12.31
N SER A 85 -3.80 6.53 12.85
CA SER A 85 -4.47 6.03 14.07
C SER A 85 -5.14 4.65 13.86
N PRO A 86 -5.63 3.96 14.90
CA PRO A 86 -6.35 2.70 14.74
C PRO A 86 -7.61 2.84 13.86
N GLU A 87 -8.31 3.97 13.96
CA GLU A 87 -9.48 4.27 13.11
C GLU A 87 -9.12 4.43 11.64
N THR A 88 -8.02 5.13 11.36
CA THR A 88 -7.51 5.31 9.99
C THR A 88 -7.08 3.97 9.41
N CYS A 89 -6.30 3.20 10.17
CA CYS A 89 -5.85 1.87 9.78
C CYS A 89 -7.04 0.91 9.51
N LEU A 90 -8.06 0.93 10.38
CA LEU A 90 -9.27 0.14 10.18
C LEU A 90 -9.97 0.49 8.86
N LYS A 91 -10.15 1.78 8.57
CA LYS A 91 -10.79 2.23 7.32
C LYS A 91 -10.01 1.77 6.09
N ILE A 92 -8.68 1.86 6.12
CA ILE A 92 -7.83 1.45 5.01
C ILE A 92 -7.91 -0.07 4.79
N LEU A 93 -7.72 -0.87 5.85
CA LEU A 93 -7.77 -2.32 5.74
C LEU A 93 -9.17 -2.84 5.42
N GLN A 94 -10.22 -2.18 5.89
CA GLN A 94 -11.59 -2.51 5.50
C GLN A 94 -11.80 -2.25 4.01
N ARG A 95 -11.31 -1.14 3.46
CA ARG A 95 -11.39 -0.88 2.01
C ARG A 95 -10.65 -1.94 1.20
N MET A 96 -9.47 -2.37 1.66
CA MET A 96 -8.73 -3.48 1.03
C MET A 96 -9.54 -4.78 1.08
N SER A 97 -10.12 -5.11 2.23
CA SER A 97 -10.96 -6.31 2.38
C SER A 97 -12.21 -6.24 1.48
N ASP A 98 -12.89 -5.09 1.44
CA ASP A 98 -14.05 -4.86 0.57
C ASP A 98 -13.69 -4.95 -0.92
N ALA A 99 -12.45 -4.65 -1.28
CA ALA A 99 -11.90 -4.82 -2.63
C ALA A 99 -11.44 -6.27 -2.95
N GLY A 100 -11.61 -7.22 -2.02
CA GLY A 100 -11.27 -8.63 -2.23
C GLY A 100 -9.84 -9.02 -1.82
N VAL A 101 -9.15 -8.20 -1.04
CA VAL A 101 -7.85 -8.57 -0.45
C VAL A 101 -8.09 -9.51 0.73
N ASP A 102 -7.52 -10.71 0.65
CA ASP A 102 -7.61 -11.70 1.72
C ASP A 102 -6.55 -11.48 2.81
N GLU A 103 -5.37 -11.03 2.40
CA GLU A 103 -4.20 -10.91 3.28
C GLU A 103 -3.46 -9.58 3.04
N ALA A 104 -3.22 -8.83 4.11
CA ALA A 104 -2.34 -7.67 4.08
C ALA A 104 -1.01 -8.04 4.75
N LEU A 105 0.07 -8.01 3.97
CA LEU A 105 1.43 -8.30 4.42
C LEU A 105 2.10 -6.99 4.83
N PHE A 106 2.25 -6.80 6.13
CA PHE A 106 2.75 -5.55 6.69
C PHE A 106 4.27 -5.41 6.57
N PHE A 107 4.68 -4.31 5.94
CA PHE A 107 6.04 -3.82 5.94
C PHE A 107 6.16 -2.63 6.90
N MET A 108 6.68 -2.90 8.08
CA MET A 108 6.81 -1.93 9.19
C MET A 108 8.27 -1.53 9.45
N GLN A 109 9.22 -2.38 9.05
CA GLN A 109 10.64 -2.19 9.33
C GLN A 109 11.34 -1.39 8.22
N SER A 110 10.70 -0.30 7.79
CA SER A 110 11.24 0.55 6.73
C SER A 110 12.35 1.45 7.28
N PHE A 111 13.54 1.38 6.69
CA PHE A 111 14.68 2.27 6.95
C PHE A 111 14.96 2.50 8.45
N THR A 112 14.61 3.68 8.99
CA THR A 112 14.96 4.09 10.36
C THR A 112 13.80 3.96 11.34
N THR A 113 12.75 3.21 10.98
CA THR A 113 11.58 3.01 11.86
C THR A 113 12.02 2.42 13.21
N PRO A 114 11.74 3.10 14.35
CA PRO A 114 12.17 2.61 15.65
C PRO A 114 11.55 1.26 16.00
N HIS A 115 12.34 0.32 16.50
CA HIS A 115 11.87 -1.01 16.89
C HIS A 115 10.69 -0.97 17.87
N LYS A 116 10.75 -0.10 18.88
CA LYS A 116 9.66 0.07 19.87
C LYS A 116 8.35 0.52 19.21
N ALA A 117 8.42 1.40 18.20
CA ALA A 117 7.24 1.83 17.45
C ALA A 117 6.64 0.69 16.64
N ILE A 118 7.47 -0.16 16.01
CA ILE A 118 7.02 -1.36 15.29
C ILE A 118 6.28 -2.30 16.25
N MET A 119 6.88 -2.62 17.40
CA MET A 119 6.26 -3.52 18.38
C MET A 119 4.93 -2.97 18.89
N ARG A 120 4.88 -1.66 19.20
CA ARG A 120 3.64 -1.00 19.62
C ARG A 120 2.58 -1.02 18.52
N SER A 121 2.98 -0.79 17.28
CA SER A 121 2.07 -0.85 16.14
C SER A 121 1.48 -2.25 15.94
N ILE A 122 2.26 -3.32 16.09
CA ILE A 122 1.76 -4.70 16.04
C ILE A 122 0.69 -4.93 17.12
N GLU A 123 0.93 -4.46 18.35
CA GLU A 123 -0.06 -4.56 19.44
C GLU A 123 -1.36 -3.83 19.11
N LEU A 124 -1.27 -2.59 18.60
CA LEU A 124 -2.44 -1.79 18.22
C LEU A 124 -3.21 -2.45 17.08
N PHE A 125 -2.53 -2.94 16.05
CA PHE A 125 -3.18 -3.69 14.98
C PHE A 125 -3.91 -4.93 15.51
N ALA A 126 -3.31 -5.68 16.43
CA ALA A 126 -3.90 -6.89 16.98
C ALA A 126 -5.09 -6.59 17.91
N LYS A 127 -5.01 -5.55 18.74
CA LYS A 127 -6.02 -5.22 19.77
C LYS A 127 -7.15 -4.34 19.23
N GLU A 128 -6.80 -3.31 18.46
CA GLU A 128 -7.71 -2.22 18.12
C GLU A 128 -8.22 -2.28 16.69
N VAL A 129 -7.48 -2.91 15.77
CA VAL A 129 -7.82 -2.87 14.33
C VAL A 129 -8.38 -4.21 13.85
N ARG A 130 -7.59 -5.28 13.95
CA ARG A 130 -7.92 -6.60 13.41
C ARG A 130 -9.28 -7.14 13.88
N PRO A 131 -9.67 -7.05 15.17
CA PRO A 131 -10.95 -7.57 15.64
C PRO A 131 -12.17 -6.87 15.03
N ARG A 132 -11.99 -5.66 14.49
CA ARG A 132 -13.07 -4.82 13.94
C ARG A 132 -13.19 -4.91 12.42
N ILE A 133 -12.23 -5.54 11.74
CA ILE A 133 -12.29 -5.78 10.29
C ILE A 133 -13.41 -6.78 10.01
N LYS A 134 -14.33 -6.39 9.13
CA LYS A 134 -15.40 -7.25 8.64
C LYS A 134 -14.93 -8.02 7.41
N PRO A 135 -15.38 -9.26 7.22
CA PRO A 135 -15.10 -10.00 5.99
C PRO A 135 -15.70 -9.25 4.78
N PRO A 136 -15.18 -9.50 3.55
CA PRO A 136 -15.73 -8.92 2.33
C PRO A 136 -17.22 -9.23 2.24
N LYS A 137 -18.03 -8.26 1.82
CA LYS A 137 -19.41 -8.58 1.41
C LYS A 137 -19.32 -9.50 0.21
N GLN A 138 -19.87 -10.72 0.32
CA GLN A 138 -19.96 -11.62 -0.84
C GLN A 138 -20.58 -10.85 -2.01
N ALA A 139 -19.88 -10.78 -3.13
CA ALA A 139 -20.48 -10.32 -4.37
C ALA A 139 -21.65 -11.26 -4.68
N VAL A 140 -22.85 -10.70 -4.83
CA VAL A 140 -24.01 -11.44 -5.35
C VAL A 140 -23.57 -12.08 -6.67
N GLY A 141 -23.67 -13.42 -6.73
CA GLY A 141 -22.99 -14.25 -7.72
C GLY A 141 -23.00 -13.72 -9.15
N GLY A 142 -21.82 -13.51 -9.72
CA GLY A 142 -21.67 -13.31 -11.15
C GLY A 142 -22.06 -14.59 -11.88
N GLN A 143 -23.11 -14.53 -12.69
CA GLN A 143 -23.43 -15.58 -13.65
C GLN A 143 -22.21 -15.86 -14.54
N PRO A 144 -21.84 -17.13 -14.78
CA PRO A 144 -20.76 -17.45 -15.68
C PRO A 144 -21.10 -16.94 -17.09
N ALA A 145 -20.17 -16.20 -17.69
CA ALA A 145 -20.28 -15.72 -19.05
C ALA A 145 -20.47 -16.92 -20.01
N SER A 146 -21.63 -16.95 -20.65
CA SER A 146 -21.90 -17.89 -21.75
C SER A 146 -20.88 -17.64 -22.86
N HIS A 147 -20.00 -18.61 -23.08
CA HIS A 147 -19.09 -18.59 -24.21
C HIS A 147 -19.89 -18.92 -25.47
N GLY A 148 -20.23 -17.90 -26.25
CA GLY A 148 -20.75 -18.07 -27.60
C GLY A 148 -19.69 -18.70 -28.48
N HIS A 149 -19.90 -19.94 -28.89
CA HIS A 149 -19.21 -20.53 -30.04
C HIS A 149 -19.72 -19.84 -31.31
N HIS A 150 -18.86 -19.10 -31.99
CA HIS A 150 -19.07 -18.78 -33.41
C HIS A 150 -18.49 -19.92 -34.23
N GLY A 151 -19.39 -20.59 -34.97
CA GLY A 151 -19.03 -21.48 -36.07
C GLY A 151 -18.77 -20.72 -37.37
#